data_AF-T0JSG8-F1
#
_entry.id   AF-T0JSG8-F1
#
_cell.length_a   1.000
_cell.length_b   1.000
_cell.length_c   1.000
_cell.angle_alpha   90.00
_cell.angle_beta   90.00
_cell.angle_gamma   90.00
#
_symmetry.space_group_name_H-M   'P 1'
#
loop_
_entity.id
_entity.type
_entity.pdbx_description
1 polymer ?
#
loop_
_entity_poly.entity_id
_entity_poly.type
_entity_poly.pdbx_seq_one_letter_code
_entity_poly.pdbx_strand_id
1 'polypeptide(L)'
;MTDLKAIGELTKEANILMIVDNTFFTPYFQKPIEYGADIVLHSATKYLGGHSDVVGGLVVTATKELGEELHFVQNSTGGILGPQDSWLLMRGMKTLGLRMEAHQQNAQKIAEFLEQHAAVTRVYYPGLDTHPGHELAKTQASGFGGMISLILEKKNMSMYFKPA
;
A
#
# COMPACT_ATOMS: atom_id res chain seq x y z
N MET A 1 0.08 -8.93 7.65
CA MET A 1 0.44 -7.60 8.15
C MET A 1 1.67 -7.76 9.02
N THR A 2 2.60 -6.82 8.95
CA THR A 2 3.90 -6.91 9.61
C THR A 2 4.04 -5.72 10.55
N ASP A 3 4.63 -5.93 11.73
CA ASP A 3 4.90 -4.86 12.69
C ASP A 3 6.15 -4.09 12.26
N LEU A 4 5.95 -2.86 11.77
CA LEU A 4 7.04 -2.05 11.24
C LEU A 4 8.02 -1.65 12.34
N LYS A 5 7.52 -1.33 13.54
CA LYS A 5 8.37 -0.87 14.64
C LYS A 5 9.27 -2.01 15.13
N ALA A 6 8.69 -3.19 15.35
CA ALA A 6 9.45 -4.35 15.80
C ALA A 6 10.52 -4.76 14.77
N ILE A 7 10.18 -4.74 13.47
CA ILE A 7 11.15 -5.02 12.42
C ILE A 7 12.24 -3.94 12.35
N GLY A 8 11.88 -2.66 12.46
CA GLY A 8 12.84 -1.55 12.45
C GLY A 8 13.84 -1.62 13.61
N GLU A 9 13.38 -2.04 14.80
CA GLU A 9 14.26 -2.29 15.96
C GLU A 9 15.25 -3.43 15.66
N LEU A 10 14.77 -4.55 15.13
CA LEU A 10 15.60 -5.72 14.78
C LEU A 10 16.62 -5.42 13.69
N THR A 11 16.23 -4.74 12.61
CA THR A 11 17.13 -4.42 11.50
C THR A 11 18.19 -3.42 11.91
N LYS A 12 17.85 -2.47 12.78
CA LYS A 12 18.80 -1.52 13.35
C LYS A 12 19.84 -2.20 14.24
N GLU A 13 19.42 -3.12 15.10
CA GLU A 13 20.35 -3.92 15.92
C GLU A 13 21.29 -4.79 15.06
N ALA A 14 20.77 -5.33 13.95
CA ALA A 14 21.54 -6.15 13.02
C ALA A 14 22.38 -5.33 12.01
N ASN A 15 22.24 -4.01 11.97
CA ASN A 15 22.85 -3.13 10.95
C ASN A 15 22.50 -3.55 9.51
N ILE A 16 21.22 -3.83 9.25
CA ILE A 16 20.67 -4.22 7.95
C ILE A 16 19.67 -3.17 7.50
N LEU A 17 19.64 -2.87 6.19
CA LEU A 17 18.66 -1.94 5.62
C LEU A 17 17.25 -2.53 5.65
N MET A 18 16.30 -1.76 6.17
CA MET A 18 14.87 -2.05 6.12
C MET A 18 14.22 -1.34 4.94
N ILE A 19 13.60 -2.12 4.05
CA ILE A 19 12.85 -1.60 2.90
C ILE A 19 11.37 -1.96 3.07
N VAL A 20 10.49 -0.97 2.90
CA VAL A 20 9.04 -1.17 2.99
C VAL A 20 8.35 -0.78 1.68
N ASP A 21 7.66 -1.75 1.07
CA ASP A 21 6.66 -1.46 0.03
C ASP A 21 5.39 -0.92 0.68
N ASN A 22 5.18 0.39 0.52
CA ASN A 22 4.06 1.12 1.10
C ASN A 22 3.00 1.47 0.05
N THR A 23 2.92 0.69 -1.03
CA THR A 23 1.97 0.94 -2.14
C THR A 23 0.52 0.96 -1.68
N PHE A 24 0.10 0.04 -0.81
CA PHE A 24 -1.32 -0.11 -0.43
C PHE A 24 -1.82 0.91 0.59
N PHE A 25 -0.99 1.27 1.58
CA PHE A 25 -1.37 2.28 2.56
C PHE A 25 -1.13 3.69 2.04
N THR A 26 -0.18 3.87 1.12
CA THR A 26 0.26 5.18 0.61
C THR A 26 0.88 6.05 1.73
N PRO A 27 1.59 7.15 1.42
CA PRO A 27 2.12 8.04 2.47
C PRO A 27 1.00 8.81 3.20
N TYR A 28 -0.25 8.73 2.73
CA TYR A 28 -1.39 9.35 3.38
C TYR A 28 -1.80 8.61 4.67
N PHE A 29 -1.78 7.27 4.66
CA PHE A 29 -2.15 6.47 5.83
C PHE A 29 -0.98 5.90 6.62
N GLN A 30 0.18 5.66 6.00
CA GLN A 30 1.32 5.04 6.68
C GLN A 30 2.63 5.67 6.25
N LYS A 31 3.53 5.93 7.22
CA LYS A 31 4.83 6.53 6.98
C LYS A 31 5.95 5.65 7.57
N PRO A 32 6.41 4.62 6.83
CA PRO A 32 7.32 3.62 7.38
C PRO A 32 8.67 4.17 7.90
N ILE A 33 9.15 5.32 7.39
CA ILE A 33 10.37 5.98 7.89
C ILE A 33 10.23 6.32 9.39
N GLU A 34 9.03 6.71 9.84
CA GLU A 34 8.76 7.00 11.26
C GLU A 34 8.86 5.74 12.14
N TYR A 35 8.88 4.54 11.54
CA TYR A 35 8.99 3.25 12.20
C TYR A 35 10.34 2.54 11.94
N GLY A 36 11.33 3.25 11.38
CA GLY A 36 12.67 2.72 11.20
C GLY A 36 12.98 2.14 9.81
N ALA A 37 12.10 2.34 8.81
CA ALA A 37 12.45 2.00 7.43
C ALA A 37 13.50 2.96 6.87
N ASP A 38 14.55 2.41 6.25
CA ASP A 38 15.59 3.19 5.56
C ASP A 38 15.14 3.60 4.15
N ILE A 39 14.36 2.73 3.50
CA ILE A 39 13.84 2.93 2.14
C ILE A 39 12.34 2.60 2.13
N VAL A 40 11.55 3.51 1.56
CA VAL A 40 10.13 3.28 1.29
C VAL A 40 9.91 3.31 -0.22
N LEU A 41 9.34 2.24 -0.75
CA LEU A 41 9.01 2.12 -2.16
C LEU A 41 7.51 2.16 -2.39
N HIS A 42 7.12 2.73 -3.52
CA HIS A 42 5.73 2.78 -3.96
C HIS A 42 5.64 2.45 -5.45
N SER A 43 4.70 1.58 -5.82
CA SER A 43 4.16 1.55 -7.17
C SER A 43 3.28 2.78 -7.38
N ALA A 44 3.83 3.80 -8.02
CA ALA A 44 3.12 5.03 -8.33
C ALA A 44 1.95 4.81 -9.32
N THR A 45 1.99 3.68 -10.05
CA THR A 45 0.90 3.18 -10.92
C THR A 45 -0.44 3.01 -10.20
N LYS A 46 -0.41 2.80 -8.87
CA LYS A 46 -1.61 2.51 -8.07
C LYS A 46 -2.23 3.80 -7.53
N TYR A 47 -2.26 3.96 -6.21
CA TYR A 47 -3.00 5.05 -5.58
C TYR A 47 -2.37 6.42 -5.79
N LEU A 48 -1.04 6.51 -5.96
CA LEU A 48 -0.36 7.81 -6.12
C LEU A 48 -0.74 8.48 -7.43
N GLY A 49 -0.62 7.78 -8.56
CA GLY A 49 -1.17 8.21 -9.84
C GLY A 49 -2.70 8.26 -9.79
N GLY A 50 -3.34 7.18 -9.33
CA GLY A 50 -4.75 7.16 -8.92
C GLY A 50 -5.78 7.18 -10.05
N HIS A 51 -5.35 7.31 -11.30
CA HIS A 51 -6.23 7.49 -12.47
C HIS A 51 -6.01 6.41 -13.55
N SER A 52 -5.24 5.36 -13.24
CA SER A 52 -4.96 4.22 -14.14
C SER A 52 -4.35 4.61 -15.49
N ASP A 53 -3.62 5.72 -15.54
CA ASP A 53 -3.08 6.35 -16.75
C ASP A 53 -1.55 6.59 -16.70
N VAL A 54 -0.89 6.19 -15.61
CA VAL A 54 0.55 6.33 -15.40
C VAL A 54 1.14 5.01 -14.92
N VAL A 55 2.30 4.62 -15.46
CA VAL A 55 3.12 3.55 -14.90
C VAL A 55 4.39 4.18 -14.32
N GLY A 56 4.65 3.95 -13.04
CA GLY A 56 5.83 4.53 -12.39
C GLY A 56 6.13 3.94 -11.01
N GLY A 57 7.34 4.22 -10.55
CA GLY A 57 7.82 3.88 -9.21
C GLY A 57 8.33 5.13 -8.49
N LEU A 58 8.18 5.15 -7.17
CA LEU A 58 8.76 6.17 -6.30
C LEU A 58 9.53 5.49 -5.17
N VAL A 59 10.68 6.05 -4.83
CA VAL A 59 11.53 5.60 -3.72
C VAL A 59 11.84 6.81 -2.84
N VAL A 60 11.67 6.67 -1.53
CA VAL A 60 11.97 7.69 -0.52
C VAL A 60 12.97 7.09 0.47
N THR A 61 14.06 7.79 0.75
CA THR A 61 15.10 7.36 1.69
C THR A 61 15.03 8.16 2.98
N ALA A 62 15.43 7.52 4.09
CA ALA A 62 15.52 8.17 5.39
C ALA A 62 16.70 9.15 5.49
N THR A 63 17.78 8.91 4.73
CA THR A 63 19.00 9.72 4.74
C THR A 63 19.37 10.22 3.35
N LYS A 64 20.20 11.27 3.33
CA LYS A 64 20.69 11.89 2.08
C LYS A 64 21.70 10.97 1.40
N GLU A 65 22.58 10.34 2.17
CA GLU A 65 23.64 9.46 1.71
C GLU A 65 23.06 8.28 0.94
N LEU A 66 22.03 7.63 1.49
CA LEU A 66 21.33 6.54 0.80
C LEU A 66 20.61 7.02 -0.46
N GLY A 67 20.09 8.26 -0.43
CA GLY A 67 19.50 8.89 -1.60
C GLY A 67 20.52 9.14 -2.73
N GLU A 68 21.74 9.53 -2.39
CA GLU A 68 22.84 9.72 -3.34
C GLU A 68 23.28 8.40 -3.97
N GLU A 69 23.39 7.33 -3.17
CA GLU A 69 23.69 5.98 -3.66
C GLU A 69 22.62 5.47 -4.63
N LEU A 70 21.34 5.60 -4.28
CA LEU A 70 20.24 5.21 -5.16
C LEU A 70 20.17 6.07 -6.42
N HIS A 71 20.45 7.37 -6.33
CA HIS A 71 20.52 8.25 -7.49
C HIS A 71 21.64 7.83 -8.45
N PHE A 72 22.80 7.43 -7.93
CA PHE A 72 23.88 6.89 -8.75
C PHE A 72 23.44 5.65 -9.53
N VAL A 73 22.72 4.72 -8.88
CA VAL A 73 22.16 3.53 -9.52
C VAL A 73 21.10 3.90 -10.56
N GLN A 74 20.18 4.82 -10.22
CA GLN A 74 19.13 5.29 -11.12
C GLN A 74 19.72 5.90 -12.41
N ASN A 75 20.73 6.76 -12.26
CA ASN A 75 21.41 7.40 -13.38
C ASN A 75 22.18 6.38 -14.24
N SER A 76 22.84 5.40 -13.60
CA SER A 76 23.66 4.39 -14.31
C SER A 76 22.82 3.32 -15.03
N THR A 77 21.61 3.04 -14.55
CA THR A 77 20.70 2.02 -15.11
C THR A 77 19.66 2.60 -16.06
N GLY A 78 19.40 3.91 -16.00
CA GLY A 78 18.46 4.59 -16.89
C GLY A 78 16.98 4.35 -16.57
N GLY A 79 16.66 3.84 -15.36
CA GLY A 79 15.28 3.65 -14.87
C GLY A 79 14.59 4.97 -14.50
N ILE A 80 14.52 5.91 -15.45
CA ILE A 80 14.02 7.27 -15.26
C ILE A 80 12.54 7.33 -15.66
N LEU A 81 11.71 7.93 -14.80
CA LEU A 81 10.32 8.23 -15.13
C LEU A 81 10.26 9.39 -16.13
N GLY A 82 9.49 9.24 -17.21
CA GLY A 82 9.33 10.29 -18.22
C GLY A 82 8.78 11.59 -17.61
N PRO A 83 9.10 12.77 -18.19
CA PRO A 83 8.63 14.05 -17.65
C PRO A 83 7.09 14.19 -17.71
N GLN A 84 6.45 13.63 -18.73
CA GLN A 84 4.99 13.63 -18.86
C GLN A 84 4.33 12.76 -17.78
N ASP A 85 4.85 11.56 -17.55
CA ASP A 85 4.37 10.66 -16.48
C ASP A 85 4.60 11.26 -15.10
N SER A 86 5.75 11.92 -14.91
CA SER A 86 6.06 12.66 -13.68
C SER A 86 5.05 13.78 -13.42
N TRP A 87 4.64 14.51 -14.45
CA TRP A 87 3.61 15.54 -14.35
C TRP A 87 2.23 14.95 -14.03
N LEU A 88 1.83 13.88 -14.71
CA LEU A 88 0.56 13.18 -14.44
C LEU A 88 0.52 12.64 -13.01
N LEU A 89 1.63 12.11 -12.51
CA LEU A 89 1.77 11.66 -11.13
C LEU A 89 1.60 12.83 -10.14
N MET A 90 2.27 13.97 -10.37
CA MET A 90 2.08 15.17 -9.55
C MET A 90 0.63 15.67 -9.55
N ARG A 91 -0.04 15.63 -10.70
CA ARG A 91 -1.47 15.94 -10.83
C ARG A 91 -2.32 14.98 -10.00
N GLY A 92 -2.09 13.67 -10.13
CA GLY A 92 -2.83 12.63 -9.41
C GLY A 92 -2.68 12.71 -7.89
N MET A 93 -1.49 13.11 -7.40
CA MET A 93 -1.23 13.28 -5.97
C MET A 93 -2.03 14.42 -5.34
N LYS A 94 -2.47 15.44 -6.10
CA LYS A 94 -3.27 16.56 -5.54
C LYS A 94 -4.59 16.11 -4.92
N THR A 95 -5.18 15.03 -5.44
CA THR A 95 -6.44 14.49 -4.94
C THR A 95 -6.25 13.22 -4.08
N LEU A 96 -5.01 12.86 -3.74
CA LEU A 96 -4.71 11.62 -3.03
C LEU A 96 -5.53 11.48 -1.73
N GLY A 97 -5.51 12.49 -0.85
CA GLY A 97 -6.23 12.42 0.42
C GLY A 97 -7.74 12.18 0.24
N LEU A 98 -8.40 12.99 -0.60
CA LEU A 98 -9.82 12.85 -0.90
C LEU A 98 -10.16 11.46 -1.45
N ARG A 99 -9.33 10.94 -2.35
CA ARG A 99 -9.51 9.59 -2.92
C ARG A 99 -9.31 8.52 -1.85
N MET A 100 -8.29 8.63 -1.00
CA MET A 100 -8.00 7.64 0.02
C MET A 100 -9.08 7.58 1.11
N GLU A 101 -9.63 8.72 1.53
CA GLU A 101 -10.79 8.78 2.42
C GLU A 101 -12.00 8.06 1.81
N ALA A 102 -12.33 8.35 0.54
CA ALA A 102 -13.42 7.70 -0.16
C ALA A 102 -13.18 6.19 -0.34
N HIS A 103 -11.96 5.78 -0.70
CA HIS A 103 -11.57 4.38 -0.81
C HIS A 103 -11.78 3.63 0.51
N GLN A 104 -11.32 4.19 1.63
CA GLN A 104 -11.49 3.59 2.95
C GLN A 104 -12.96 3.48 3.36
N GLN A 105 -13.73 4.56 3.20
CA GLN A 105 -15.16 4.56 3.56
C GLN A 105 -15.95 3.53 2.76
N ASN A 106 -15.68 3.43 1.46
CA ASN A 106 -16.31 2.43 0.60
C ASN A 106 -15.84 1.02 0.95
N ALA A 107 -14.55 0.84 1.20
CA ALA A 107 -14.00 -0.47 1.53
C ALA A 107 -14.56 -1.00 2.84
N GLN A 108 -14.71 -0.16 3.88
CA GLN A 108 -15.35 -0.54 5.14
C GLN A 108 -16.77 -1.08 4.89
N LYS A 109 -17.62 -0.32 4.20
CA LYS A 109 -19.01 -0.71 3.92
C LYS A 109 -19.09 -2.00 3.10
N ILE A 110 -18.22 -2.15 2.11
CA ILE A 110 -18.16 -3.36 1.27
C ILE A 110 -17.69 -4.56 2.10
N ALA A 111 -16.67 -4.40 2.94
CA ALA A 111 -16.13 -5.47 3.76
C ALA A 111 -17.16 -5.98 4.78
N GLU A 112 -17.86 -5.07 5.48
CA GLU A 112 -18.93 -5.40 6.43
C GLU A 112 -20.12 -6.10 5.74
N PHE A 113 -20.51 -5.63 4.55
CA PHE A 113 -21.52 -6.30 3.75
C PHE A 113 -21.11 -7.72 3.36
N LEU A 114 -19.86 -7.89 2.91
CA LEU A 114 -19.34 -9.19 2.48
C LEU A 114 -19.15 -10.17 3.64
N GLU A 115 -18.85 -9.71 4.86
CA GLU A 115 -18.77 -10.60 6.04
C GLU A 115 -20.09 -11.30 6.35
N GLN A 116 -21.22 -10.70 5.96
CA GLN A 116 -22.55 -11.25 6.19
C GLN A 116 -23.09 -12.02 4.98
N HIS A 117 -22.38 -12.02 3.86
CA HIS A 117 -22.88 -12.57 2.61
C HIS A 117 -22.70 -14.10 2.55
N ALA A 118 -23.79 -14.84 2.33
CA ALA A 118 -23.80 -16.31 2.38
C ALA A 118 -22.77 -16.99 1.46
N ALA A 119 -22.42 -16.38 0.33
CA ALA A 119 -21.42 -16.92 -0.60
C ALA A 119 -19.95 -16.63 -0.21
N VAL A 120 -19.70 -15.86 0.85
CA VAL A 120 -18.36 -15.45 1.30
C VAL A 120 -18.04 -16.19 2.59
N THR A 121 -16.92 -16.91 2.62
CA THR A 121 -16.48 -17.63 3.82
C THR A 121 -15.54 -16.81 4.68
N ARG A 122 -14.84 -15.84 4.08
CA ARG A 122 -13.88 -14.99 4.79
C ARG A 122 -13.62 -13.70 4.04
N VAL A 123 -13.52 -12.60 4.78
CA VAL A 123 -13.08 -11.30 4.28
C VAL A 123 -11.76 -10.94 4.96
N TYR A 124 -10.84 -10.36 4.19
CA TYR A 124 -9.57 -9.83 4.65
C TYR A 124 -9.54 -8.34 4.32
N TYR A 125 -9.79 -7.53 5.34
CA TYR A 125 -9.67 -6.09 5.28
C TYR A 125 -9.20 -5.58 6.65
N PRO A 126 -8.09 -4.82 6.74
CA PRO A 126 -7.55 -4.37 8.03
C PRO A 126 -8.51 -3.54 8.87
N GLY A 127 -9.55 -2.93 8.28
CA GLY A 127 -10.56 -2.14 8.99
C GLY A 127 -11.64 -2.95 9.70
N LEU A 128 -11.71 -4.27 9.50
CA LEU A 128 -12.62 -5.14 10.24
C LEU A 128 -12.01 -5.55 11.59
N ASP A 129 -12.80 -5.49 12.66
CA ASP A 129 -12.39 -5.96 14.00
C ASP A 129 -12.01 -7.45 14.01
N THR A 130 -12.58 -8.24 13.10
CA THR A 130 -12.31 -9.67 12.93
C THR A 130 -10.96 -9.95 12.24
N HIS A 131 -10.32 -8.93 11.67
CA HIS A 131 -9.05 -9.10 10.99
C HIS A 131 -7.91 -9.30 12.02
N PRO A 132 -7.07 -10.36 11.88
CA PRO A 132 -6.07 -10.70 12.90
C PRO A 132 -5.01 -9.62 13.12
N GLY A 133 -4.81 -8.72 12.15
CA GLY A 133 -3.90 -7.58 12.29
C GLY A 133 -4.61 -6.24 12.54
N HIS A 134 -5.90 -6.21 12.86
CA HIS A 134 -6.65 -4.96 13.03
C HIS A 134 -6.02 -4.02 14.06
N GLU A 135 -5.73 -4.52 15.26
CA GLU A 135 -5.11 -3.73 16.33
C GLU A 135 -3.71 -3.26 15.94
N LEU A 136 -2.92 -4.10 15.29
CA LEU A 136 -1.60 -3.71 14.79
C LEU A 136 -1.70 -2.62 13.71
N ALA A 137 -2.69 -2.68 12.81
CA ALA A 137 -2.87 -1.62 11.81
C ALA A 137 -3.12 -0.26 12.46
N LYS A 138 -3.93 -0.20 13.52
CA LYS A 138 -4.21 1.04 14.25
C LYS A 138 -2.96 1.70 14.86
N THR A 139 -1.95 0.91 15.23
CA THR A 139 -0.73 1.47 15.85
C THR A 139 0.26 2.01 14.83
N GLN A 140 0.15 1.61 13.56
CA GLN A 140 1.14 1.96 12.51
C GLN A 140 0.53 2.59 11.24
N ALA A 141 -0.75 2.91 11.24
CA ALA A 141 -1.42 3.62 10.15
C ALA A 141 -2.60 4.47 10.68
N SER A 142 -2.85 5.62 10.04
CA SER A 142 -4.00 6.49 10.32
C SER A 142 -5.27 6.06 9.58
N GLY A 143 -5.19 5.01 8.76
CA GLY A 143 -6.30 4.44 8.01
C GLY A 143 -5.96 3.07 7.43
N PHE A 144 -6.94 2.41 6.84
CA PHE A 144 -6.89 1.00 6.42
C PHE A 144 -6.78 0.80 4.90
N GLY A 145 -6.86 1.87 4.12
CA GLY A 145 -6.78 1.83 2.66
C GLY A 145 -8.05 1.27 2.00
N GLY A 146 -7.96 0.90 0.73
CA GLY A 146 -9.11 0.44 -0.07
C GLY A 146 -9.06 -1.03 -0.50
N MET A 147 -8.06 -1.79 -0.06
CA MET A 147 -7.81 -3.15 -0.56
C MET A 147 -8.58 -4.18 0.27
N ILE A 148 -9.45 -4.93 -0.40
CA ILE A 148 -10.21 -6.04 0.19
C ILE A 148 -9.81 -7.32 -0.55
N SER A 149 -9.60 -8.40 0.20
CA SER A 149 -9.53 -9.76 -0.34
C SER A 149 -10.58 -10.62 0.33
N LEU A 150 -11.07 -11.66 -0.35
CA LEU A 150 -12.11 -12.53 0.19
C LEU A 150 -11.93 -13.96 -0.30
N ILE A 151 -12.55 -14.90 0.41
CA ILE A 151 -12.66 -16.30 0.00
C ILE A 151 -14.15 -16.59 -0.22
N LEU A 152 -14.46 -17.13 -1.40
CA LEU A 152 -15.81 -17.58 -1.74
C LEU A 152 -16.03 -19.02 -1.31
N GLU A 153 -17.28 -19.36 -1.04
CA GLU A 153 -17.68 -20.73 -0.82
C GLU A 153 -17.54 -21.54 -2.12
N LYS A 154 -16.82 -22.67 -2.05
CA LYS A 154 -16.48 -23.52 -3.22
C LYS A 154 -17.68 -23.87 -4.10
N LYS A 155 -18.84 -24.12 -3.50
CA LYS A 155 -20.06 -24.52 -4.22
C LYS A 155 -20.58 -23.44 -5.17
N ASN A 156 -20.25 -22.18 -4.91
CA ASN A 156 -20.79 -21.03 -5.66
C ASN A 156 -19.80 -20.46 -6.69
N MET A 157 -18.56 -20.97 -6.75
CA MET A 157 -17.52 -20.39 -7.60
C MET A 157 -17.84 -20.50 -9.10
N SER A 158 -18.44 -21.62 -9.53
CA SER A 158 -18.91 -21.82 -10.92
C SER A 158 -20.16 -21.01 -11.27
N MET A 159 -20.89 -20.53 -10.27
CA MET A 159 -22.10 -19.72 -10.45
C MET A 159 -21.77 -18.25 -10.74
N TYR A 160 -20.65 -17.77 -10.19
CA TYR A 160 -20.22 -16.37 -10.31
C TYR A 160 -19.11 -16.14 -11.35
N PHE A 161 -18.27 -17.14 -11.60
CA PHE A 161 -17.19 -17.05 -12.58
C PHE A 161 -17.33 -18.18 -13.59
N LYS A 162 -17.99 -17.90 -14.72
CA LYS A 162 -17.86 -18.77 -15.89
C LYS A 162 -16.45 -18.59 -16.46
N PRO A 163 -15.68 -19.66 -16.69
CA PRO A 163 -14.45 -19.54 -17.47
C PRO A 163 -14.81 -18.96 -18.86
N ALA A 164 -14.02 -17.97 -19.29
CA ALA A 164 -14.13 -17.35 -20.61
C ALA A 164 -13.83 -18.34 -21.73
#